data_AF-A0A7C5W8S7-F1
#
_entry.id   AF-A0A7C5W8S7-F1
#
_cell.length_a   1.000
_cell.length_b   1.000
_cell.length_c   1.000
_cell.angle_alpha   90.00
_cell.angle_beta   90.00
_cell.angle_gamma   90.00
#
_symmetry.space_group_name_H-M   'P 1'
#
loop_
_entity.id
_entity.type
_entity.pdbx_description
1 polymer ?
#
loop_
_entity_poly.entity_id
_entity_poly.type
_entity_poly.pdbx_seq_one_letter_code
_entity_poly.pdbx_strand_id
1 'polypeptide(L)'
;MNSPTSTRLMEDHQAMSILREEERLLQAYFTHIAETGLGDLKPYPIRFFSFWILGVLMALAVVDLLFTRKIRHRIVHTVILVAGLGVHGSFAHQEAVRVGRTQDYAPDQPIKFSHQMHAGENEIDGCYCHFTADFSLSGGIPSNNVCLNCHSVIRNGTLSGSFEINKIHRAEKLGQAIRWVRIHKLPDHSFFSHAQHVNVAGLDCSECHGAVEEMHIVRQVEDLSMGWCINCHRETNVPFLENEYYKSFWALHEQAKAGAVDSITASRLGGLKCMKCHY
;
A
#
# COMPACT_ATOMS: atom_id res chain seq x y z
N MET A 1 -18.45 11.75 0.56
CA MET A 1 -19.58 11.03 1.18
C MET A 1 -20.31 10.07 0.24
N ASN A 2 -19.96 9.99 -1.06
CA ASN A 2 -20.55 9.02 -2.00
C ASN A 2 -19.54 7.96 -2.48
N SER A 3 -18.55 7.60 -1.68
CA SER A 3 -17.71 6.44 -2.03
C SER A 3 -18.41 5.17 -1.55
N PRO A 4 -18.39 4.07 -2.33
CA PRO A 4 -18.98 2.79 -1.91
C PRO A 4 -18.50 2.36 -0.52
N THR A 5 -17.23 2.61 -0.20
CA THR A 5 -16.63 2.34 1.11
C THR A 5 -17.29 3.15 2.23
N SER A 6 -17.55 4.45 2.02
CA SER A 6 -18.20 5.31 3.02
C SER A 6 -19.65 4.90 3.29
N THR A 7 -20.41 4.56 2.26
CA THR A 7 -21.80 4.08 2.43
C THR A 7 -21.84 2.76 3.21
N ARG A 8 -20.90 1.84 2.95
CA ARG A 8 -20.81 0.56 3.66
C ARG A 8 -20.39 0.71 5.12
N LEU A 9 -19.42 1.57 5.42
CA LEU A 9 -19.05 1.90 6.80
C LEU A 9 -20.26 2.43 7.59
N MET A 10 -21.11 3.23 6.96
CA MET A 10 -22.35 3.70 7.58
C MET A 10 -23.35 2.56 7.81
N GLU A 11 -23.51 1.63 6.87
CA GLU A 11 -24.36 0.44 7.04
C GLU A 11 -23.87 -0.48 8.18
N ASP A 12 -22.56 -0.73 8.27
CA ASP A 12 -21.95 -1.54 9.32
C ASP A 12 -22.18 -0.91 10.71
N HIS A 13 -22.29 0.42 10.75
CA HIS A 13 -22.49 1.19 11.98
C HIS A 13 -23.97 1.53 12.28
N GLN A 14 -24.90 1.34 11.34
CA GLN A 14 -26.30 1.77 11.47
C GLN A 14 -27.04 1.14 12.66
N ALA A 15 -26.70 -0.10 13.01
CA ALA A 15 -27.32 -0.81 14.13
C ALA A 15 -26.49 -0.74 15.43
N MET A 16 -25.42 0.07 15.46
CA MET A 16 -24.60 0.26 16.66
C MET A 16 -25.21 1.27 17.63
N SER A 17 -25.62 0.79 18.80
CA SER A 17 -25.92 1.64 19.95
C SER A 17 -24.64 1.82 20.76
N ILE A 18 -24.13 3.04 20.84
CA ILE A 18 -22.99 3.39 21.68
C ILE A 18 -23.45 3.37 23.14
N LEU A 19 -22.77 2.62 24.00
CA LEU A 19 -23.04 2.63 25.43
C LEU A 19 -22.57 3.98 26.02
N ARG A 20 -23.21 4.42 27.11
CA ARG A 20 -22.91 5.72 27.73
C ARG A 20 -21.46 5.86 28.23
N GLU A 21 -20.83 4.73 28.53
CA GLU A 21 -19.41 4.66 28.87
C GLU A 21 -18.50 4.76 27.64
N GLU A 22 -18.88 4.11 26.53
CA GLU A 22 -18.18 4.21 25.24
C GLU A 22 -18.26 5.63 24.67
N GLU A 23 -19.38 6.32 24.86
CA GLU A 23 -19.55 7.72 24.47
C GLU A 23 -18.54 8.63 25.19
N ARG A 24 -18.31 8.40 26.49
CA ARG A 24 -17.31 9.14 27.28
C ARG A 24 -15.88 8.85 26.80
N LEU A 25 -15.58 7.59 26.47
CA LEU A 25 -14.27 7.21 25.94
C LEU A 25 -14.02 7.82 24.56
N LEU A 26 -15.02 7.81 23.68
CA LEU A 26 -14.96 8.46 22.37
C LEU A 26 -14.76 9.98 22.54
N GLN A 27 -15.48 10.62 23.46
CA GLN A 27 -15.27 12.04 23.76
C GLN A 27 -13.84 12.32 24.22
N ALA A 28 -13.32 11.54 25.17
CA ALA A 28 -11.95 11.69 25.65
C ALA A 28 -10.91 11.51 24.52
N TYR A 29 -11.10 10.51 23.66
CA TYR A 29 -10.25 10.26 22.50
C TYR A 29 -10.30 11.41 21.48
N PHE A 30 -11.50 11.92 21.15
CA PHE A 30 -11.64 13.06 20.25
C PHE A 30 -11.07 14.35 20.84
N THR A 31 -11.18 14.56 22.15
CA THR A 31 -10.51 15.67 22.85
C THR A 31 -9.00 15.53 22.76
N HIS A 32 -8.46 14.33 22.96
CA HIS A 32 -7.02 14.07 22.81
C HIS A 32 -6.55 14.36 21.38
N ILE A 33 -7.25 13.88 20.35
CA ILE A 33 -6.93 14.20 18.94
C ILE A 33 -7.01 15.71 18.68
N ALA A 34 -8.00 16.40 19.26
CA ALA A 34 -8.12 17.85 19.11
C ALA A 34 -6.94 18.61 19.74
N GLU A 35 -6.36 18.07 20.83
CA GLU A 35 -5.19 18.65 21.51
C GLU A 35 -3.87 18.29 20.83
N THR A 36 -3.68 17.04 20.41
CA THR A 36 -2.46 16.56 19.75
C THR A 36 -2.39 16.91 18.26
N GLY A 37 -3.53 17.29 17.68
CA GLY A 37 -3.72 17.50 16.26
C GLY A 37 -3.97 16.18 15.50
N LEU A 38 -4.77 16.27 14.44
CA LEU A 38 -4.74 15.30 13.36
C LEU A 38 -3.39 15.54 12.66
N GLY A 39 -2.44 14.60 12.78
CA GLY A 39 -1.08 14.77 12.25
C GLY A 39 -1.04 15.37 10.84
N ASP A 40 0.05 16.06 10.51
CA ASP A 40 0.15 16.88 9.31
C ASP A 40 -0.34 16.15 8.05
N LEU A 41 -1.46 16.61 7.50
CA LEU A 41 -1.84 16.30 6.13
C LEU A 41 -0.78 16.92 5.23
N LYS A 42 0.17 16.11 4.77
CA LYS A 42 1.21 16.56 3.84
C LYS A 42 0.53 17.23 2.64
N PRO A 43 0.73 18.54 2.43
CA PRO A 43 0.08 19.24 1.34
C PRO A 43 0.45 18.57 0.02
N TYR A 44 -0.55 18.33 -0.83
CA TYR A 44 -0.32 17.82 -2.17
C TYR A 44 0.64 18.77 -2.91
N PRO A 45 1.71 18.27 -3.54
CA PRO A 45 2.85 19.11 -3.90
C PRO A 45 2.48 20.23 -4.89
N ILE A 46 3.18 21.35 -4.71
CA ILE A 46 3.09 22.71 -5.30
C ILE A 46 3.19 22.79 -6.85
N ARG A 47 2.91 21.69 -7.58
CA ARG A 47 2.99 21.63 -9.05
C ARG A 47 1.95 22.49 -9.76
N PHE A 48 0.82 22.76 -9.10
CA PHE A 48 -0.27 23.59 -9.63
C PHE A 48 0.21 24.97 -10.08
N PHE A 49 0.96 25.68 -9.23
CA PHE A 49 1.44 27.03 -9.56
C PHE A 49 2.41 27.02 -10.75
N SER A 50 3.36 26.07 -10.76
CA SER A 50 4.31 25.94 -11.87
C SER A 50 3.61 25.62 -13.20
N PHE A 51 2.58 24.77 -13.17
CA PHE A 51 1.78 24.43 -14.34
C PHE A 51 1.10 25.66 -14.94
N TRP A 52 0.42 26.46 -14.10
CA TRP A 52 -0.28 27.65 -14.55
C TRP A 52 0.66 28.78 -14.97
N ILE A 53 1.74 29.02 -14.23
CA ILE A 53 2.73 30.04 -14.60
C ILE A 53 3.32 29.75 -15.98
N LEU A 54 3.76 28.50 -16.22
CA LEU A 54 4.28 28.11 -17.52
C LEU A 54 3.20 28.14 -18.61
N GLY A 55 1.95 27.75 -18.29
CA GLY A 55 0.83 27.85 -19.22
C GLY A 55 0.54 29.28 -19.66
N VAL A 56 0.53 30.23 -18.72
CA VAL A 56 0.35 31.66 -19.01
C VAL A 56 1.52 32.19 -19.82
N LEU A 57 2.77 31.85 -19.46
CA LEU A 57 3.96 32.27 -20.22
C LEU A 57 3.93 31.75 -21.67
N MET A 58 3.53 30.50 -21.87
CA MET A 58 3.34 29.94 -23.21
C MET A 58 2.23 30.66 -23.98
N ALA A 59 1.09 30.93 -23.35
CA ALA A 59 -0.01 31.65 -23.99
C ALA A 59 0.41 33.08 -24.39
N LEU A 60 1.10 33.81 -23.51
CA LEU A 60 1.64 35.13 -23.81
C LEU A 60 2.68 35.07 -24.95
N ALA A 61 3.53 34.04 -24.96
CA ALA A 61 4.48 33.83 -26.05
C ALA A 61 3.77 33.59 -27.40
N VAL A 62 2.70 32.79 -27.43
CA VAL A 62 1.90 32.57 -28.65
C VAL A 62 1.21 33.85 -29.10
N VAL A 63 0.56 34.59 -28.17
CA VAL A 63 -0.11 35.85 -28.49
C VAL A 63 0.88 36.88 -29.04
N ASP A 64 2.08 36.97 -28.47
CA ASP A 64 3.10 37.89 -28.96
C ASP A 64 3.67 37.49 -30.32
N LEU A 65 3.84 36.19 -30.57
CA LEU A 65 4.30 35.69 -31.87
C LEU A 65 3.27 35.95 -32.99
N LEU A 66 1.99 35.80 -32.69
CA LEU A 66 0.90 35.89 -33.68
C LEU A 66 0.38 37.32 -33.88
N PHE A 67 0.23 38.11 -32.81
CA PHE A 67 -0.49 39.38 -32.85
C PHE A 67 0.38 40.58 -32.48
N THR A 68 0.93 40.64 -31.26
CA THR A 68 1.52 41.90 -30.75
C THR A 68 2.94 42.18 -31.24
N ARG A 69 3.72 41.14 -31.58
CA ARG A 69 5.09 41.21 -32.11
C ARG A 69 6.01 42.17 -31.34
N LYS A 70 5.83 42.27 -30.02
CA LYS A 70 6.55 43.21 -29.15
C LYS A 70 7.98 42.73 -28.88
N ILE A 71 8.20 41.42 -28.79
CA ILE A 71 9.53 40.83 -28.62
C ILE A 71 10.14 40.53 -29.99
N ARG A 72 11.27 41.18 -30.31
CA ARG A 72 11.93 41.08 -31.62
C ARG A 72 12.62 39.73 -31.87
N HIS A 73 13.11 39.07 -30.82
CA HIS A 73 13.86 37.82 -30.92
C HIS A 73 12.95 36.59 -30.86
N ARG A 74 12.61 36.02 -32.02
CA ARG A 74 11.76 34.82 -32.14
C ARG A 74 12.28 33.60 -31.36
N ILE A 75 13.60 33.53 -31.13
CA ILE A 75 14.24 32.48 -30.33
C ILE A 75 13.68 32.45 -28.91
N VAL A 76 13.35 33.60 -28.32
CA VAL A 76 12.82 33.69 -26.96
C VAL A 76 11.48 32.97 -26.86
N HIS A 77 10.58 33.18 -27.82
CA HIS A 77 9.30 32.46 -27.88
C HIS A 77 9.50 30.96 -28.08
N THR A 78 10.40 30.55 -28.98
CA THR A 78 10.68 29.13 -29.22
C THR A 78 11.20 28.44 -27.96
N VAL A 79 12.11 29.07 -27.20
CA VAL A 79 12.63 28.51 -25.94
C VAL A 79 11.52 28.39 -24.90
N ILE A 80 10.68 29.43 -24.73
CA ILE A 80 9.57 29.39 -23.77
C ILE A 80 8.58 28.26 -24.12
N LEU A 81 8.24 28.09 -25.39
CA LEU A 81 7.30 27.05 -25.84
C LEU A 81 7.88 25.65 -25.68
N VAL A 82 9.13 25.42 -26.07
CA VAL A 82 9.78 24.11 -25.94
C VAL A 82 9.96 23.75 -24.47
N ALA A 83 10.41 24.69 -23.62
CA ALA A 83 10.55 24.46 -22.19
C ALA A 83 9.20 24.18 -21.53
N GLY A 84 8.16 24.98 -21.85
CA GLY A 84 6.82 24.80 -21.32
C GLY A 84 6.20 23.45 -21.74
N LEU A 85 6.30 23.08 -23.02
CA LEU A 85 5.85 21.77 -23.52
C LEU A 85 6.59 20.61 -22.84
N GLY A 86 7.91 20.73 -22.64
CA GLY A 86 8.70 19.71 -21.95
C GLY A 86 8.24 19.52 -20.50
N VAL A 87 8.02 20.61 -19.77
CA VAL A 87 7.54 20.54 -18.38
C VAL A 87 6.11 20.00 -18.31
N HIS A 88 5.18 20.51 -19.11
CA HIS A 88 3.80 20.00 -19.13
C HIS A 88 3.72 18.54 -19.58
N GLY A 89 4.53 18.14 -20.57
CA GLY A 89 4.66 16.75 -21.00
C GLY A 89 5.18 15.86 -19.87
N SER A 90 6.17 16.33 -19.10
CA SER A 90 6.66 15.60 -17.92
C SER A 90 5.59 15.44 -16.83
N PHE A 91 4.76 16.46 -16.62
CA PHE A 91 3.66 16.41 -15.65
C PHE A 91 2.56 15.46 -16.13
N ALA A 92 2.16 15.57 -17.40
CA ALA A 92 1.18 14.66 -18.00
C ALA A 92 1.65 13.20 -17.90
N HIS A 93 2.94 12.94 -18.15
CA HIS A 93 3.53 11.61 -17.99
C HIS A 93 3.43 11.11 -16.54
N GLN A 94 3.84 11.92 -15.57
CA GLN A 94 3.83 11.51 -14.16
C GLN A 94 2.41 11.27 -13.64
N GLU A 95 1.46 12.14 -13.99
CA GLU A 95 0.06 11.95 -13.61
C GLU A 95 -0.55 10.74 -14.31
N ALA A 96 -0.25 10.51 -15.60
CA ALA A 96 -0.69 9.31 -16.31
C ALA A 96 -0.15 8.03 -15.67
N VAL A 97 1.11 8.02 -15.23
CA VAL A 97 1.74 6.90 -14.54
C VAL A 97 1.09 6.62 -13.17
N ARG A 98 0.62 7.67 -12.47
CA ARG A 98 -0.09 7.55 -11.19
C ARG A 98 -1.52 7.01 -11.34
N VAL A 99 -2.13 7.13 -12.51
CA VAL A 99 -3.48 6.59 -12.74
C VAL A 99 -3.46 5.08 -12.51
N GLY A 100 -4.33 4.62 -11.60
CA GLY A 100 -4.43 3.21 -11.24
C GLY A 100 -3.41 2.73 -10.19
N ARG A 101 -2.55 3.61 -9.67
CA ARG A 101 -1.69 3.31 -8.52
C ARG A 101 -2.32 3.82 -7.23
N THR A 102 -2.17 3.05 -6.16
CA THR A 102 -2.78 3.32 -4.86
C THR A 102 -1.75 3.48 -3.75
N GLN A 103 -0.56 4.02 -4.08
CA GLN A 103 0.44 4.37 -3.08
C GLN A 103 -0.14 5.37 -2.07
N ASP A 104 0.21 5.19 -0.80
CA ASP A 104 -0.32 5.93 0.37
C ASP A 104 -1.83 5.75 0.61
N TYR A 105 -2.50 4.81 -0.08
CA TYR A 105 -3.88 4.47 0.21
C TYR A 105 -4.02 3.87 1.61
N ALA A 106 -4.74 4.57 2.48
CA ALA A 106 -4.98 4.21 3.88
C ALA A 106 -6.47 4.45 4.21
N PRO A 107 -7.39 3.55 3.80
CA PRO A 107 -8.80 3.71 4.03
C PRO A 107 -9.17 3.46 5.49
N ASP A 108 -10.26 4.10 5.92
CA ASP A 108 -10.91 3.74 7.18
C ASP A 108 -11.39 2.30 7.16
N GLN A 109 -11.12 1.60 8.26
CA GLN A 109 -11.52 0.22 8.50
C GLN A 109 -12.75 0.16 9.42
N PRO A 110 -13.58 -0.91 9.35
CA PRO A 110 -14.74 -1.08 10.22
C PRO A 110 -14.37 -1.14 11.72
N ILE A 111 -13.18 -1.68 12.00
CA ILE A 111 -12.57 -1.69 13.33
C ILE A 111 -11.24 -0.96 13.22
N LYS A 112 -10.96 -0.04 14.15
CA LYS A 112 -9.70 0.71 14.23
C LYS A 112 -8.58 -0.17 14.80
N PHE A 113 -8.24 -1.22 14.06
CA PHE A 113 -7.18 -2.16 14.39
C PHE A 113 -5.81 -1.52 14.22
N SER A 114 -4.97 -1.61 15.24
CA SER A 114 -3.61 -1.07 15.25
C SER A 114 -2.57 -2.19 15.11
N HIS A 115 -1.82 -2.22 14.00
CA HIS A 115 -0.72 -3.16 13.85
C HIS A 115 0.43 -2.80 14.80
N GLN A 116 0.64 -1.52 15.07
CA GLN A 116 1.64 -1.07 16.04
C GLN A 116 1.41 -1.62 17.45
N MET A 117 0.17 -1.68 17.92
CA MET A 117 -0.12 -2.27 19.22
C MET A 117 0.14 -3.79 19.23
N HIS A 118 -0.20 -4.50 18.14
CA HIS A 118 -0.14 -5.96 18.12
C HIS A 118 1.26 -6.48 17.77
N ALA A 119 1.81 -6.06 16.63
CA ALA A 119 3.10 -6.51 16.13
C ALA A 119 4.28 -5.72 16.70
N GLY A 120 4.11 -4.43 16.98
CA GLY A 120 5.17 -3.58 17.53
C GLY A 120 5.31 -3.72 19.05
N GLU A 121 4.33 -3.23 19.81
CA GLU A 121 4.42 -3.17 21.27
C GLU A 121 4.28 -4.54 21.95
N ASN A 122 3.40 -5.39 21.44
CA ASN A 122 3.16 -6.73 21.99
C ASN A 122 3.97 -7.83 21.28
N GLU A 123 4.78 -7.48 20.28
CA GLU A 123 5.68 -8.39 19.56
C GLU A 123 4.97 -9.67 19.03
N ILE A 124 3.69 -9.57 18.67
CA ILE A 124 2.94 -10.69 18.10
C ILE A 124 3.45 -10.93 16.68
N ASP A 125 3.95 -12.14 16.44
CA ASP A 125 4.39 -12.57 15.11
C ASP A 125 3.28 -12.40 14.06
N GLY A 126 3.64 -11.80 12.91
CA GLY A 126 2.68 -11.50 11.84
C GLY A 126 1.99 -12.75 11.29
N CYS A 127 2.68 -13.89 11.23
CA CYS A 127 2.14 -15.16 10.75
C CYS A 127 1.18 -15.81 11.76
N TYR A 128 1.13 -15.37 13.02
CA TYR A 128 0.09 -15.82 13.95
C TYR A 128 -1.30 -15.44 13.43
N CYS A 129 -1.45 -14.20 12.95
CA CYS A 129 -2.71 -13.70 12.38
C CYS A 129 -2.83 -14.02 10.89
N HIS A 130 -1.75 -13.84 10.13
CA HIS A 130 -1.68 -14.04 8.68
C HIS A 130 -1.12 -15.43 8.32
N PHE A 131 -1.66 -16.46 8.99
CA PHE A 131 -1.12 -17.82 8.99
C PHE A 131 -1.09 -18.52 7.64
N THR A 132 -1.69 -17.96 6.59
CA THR A 132 -1.66 -18.56 5.25
C THR A 132 -0.56 -18.00 4.36
N ALA A 133 0.21 -17.01 4.83
CA ALA A 133 1.21 -16.32 4.01
C ALA A 133 2.33 -17.24 3.49
N ASP A 134 2.68 -18.29 4.22
CA ASP A 134 3.75 -19.22 3.92
C ASP A 134 3.36 -20.37 2.96
N PHE A 135 2.08 -20.73 2.87
CA PHE A 135 1.62 -21.86 2.04
C PHE A 135 0.49 -21.55 1.04
N SER A 136 -0.09 -20.34 1.06
CA SER A 136 -1.18 -19.94 0.16
C SER A 136 -0.77 -18.88 -0.85
N LEU A 137 -1.64 -18.66 -1.84
CA LEU A 137 -1.53 -17.53 -2.75
C LEU A 137 -1.73 -16.18 -2.03
N SER A 138 -2.48 -16.20 -0.93
CA SER A 138 -2.88 -15.02 -0.16
C SER A 138 -2.29 -15.07 1.26
N GLY A 139 -1.82 -13.94 1.77
CA GLY A 139 -1.48 -13.76 3.19
C GLY A 139 -2.67 -13.90 4.13
N GLY A 140 -3.89 -13.83 3.58
CA GLY A 140 -5.13 -14.01 4.35
C GLY A 140 -5.44 -12.83 5.25
N ILE A 141 -6.72 -12.70 5.62
CA ILE A 141 -7.16 -11.81 6.70
C ILE A 141 -7.72 -12.73 7.78
N PRO A 142 -7.32 -12.57 9.05
CA PRO A 142 -7.76 -13.45 10.12
C PRO A 142 -9.28 -13.45 10.26
N SER A 143 -9.83 -14.60 10.63
CA SER A 143 -11.24 -14.71 11.02
C SER A 143 -11.49 -14.07 12.39
N ASN A 144 -12.75 -13.79 12.71
CA ASN A 144 -13.15 -13.25 14.01
C ASN A 144 -12.61 -14.09 15.19
N ASN A 145 -12.50 -15.41 15.01
CA ASN A 145 -12.03 -16.34 16.05
C ASN A 145 -10.58 -16.07 16.48
N VAL A 146 -9.71 -15.69 15.55
CA VAL A 146 -8.31 -15.37 15.87
C VAL A 146 -8.25 -14.19 16.85
N CYS A 147 -9.10 -13.18 16.64
CA CYS A 147 -9.21 -12.05 17.55
C CYS A 147 -9.69 -12.50 18.95
N LEU A 148 -10.61 -13.45 19.01
CA LEU A 148 -11.21 -13.94 20.25
C LEU A 148 -10.29 -14.83 21.08
N ASN A 149 -9.19 -15.35 20.50
CA ASN A 149 -8.17 -16.09 21.26
C ASN A 149 -7.64 -15.25 22.44
N CYS A 150 -7.51 -13.94 22.27
CA CYS A 150 -7.08 -13.02 23.32
C CYS A 150 -8.22 -12.12 23.82
N HIS A 151 -9.05 -11.59 22.91
CA HIS A 151 -10.10 -10.64 23.28
C HIS A 151 -11.30 -11.27 23.99
N SER A 152 -11.36 -12.61 24.12
CA SER A 152 -12.28 -13.24 25.07
C SER A 152 -12.03 -12.80 26.52
N VAL A 153 -10.75 -12.57 26.86
CA VAL A 153 -10.28 -12.12 28.19
C VAL A 153 -9.95 -10.63 28.19
N ILE A 154 -9.26 -10.13 27.16
CA ILE A 154 -8.86 -8.72 27.03
C ILE A 154 -10.00 -7.90 26.44
N ARG A 155 -10.74 -7.18 27.30
CA ARG A 155 -11.94 -6.43 26.92
C ARG A 155 -11.75 -4.93 26.74
N ASN A 156 -10.61 -4.38 27.13
CA ASN A 156 -10.30 -2.95 27.02
C ASN A 156 -8.95 -2.76 26.35
N GLY A 157 -8.91 -1.96 25.28
CA GLY A 157 -7.68 -1.50 24.66
C GLY A 157 -7.21 -0.18 25.26
N THR A 158 -5.90 0.06 25.23
CA THR A 158 -5.25 1.26 25.82
C THR A 158 -5.80 2.57 25.25
N LEU A 159 -6.04 2.62 23.93
CA LEU A 159 -6.47 3.84 23.22
C LEU A 159 -7.99 3.91 22.97
N SER A 160 -8.65 2.75 22.89
CA SER A 160 -10.05 2.65 22.47
C SER A 160 -11.02 2.25 23.59
N GLY A 161 -10.50 1.90 24.77
CA GLY A 161 -11.26 1.17 25.78
C GLY A 161 -11.94 -0.06 25.18
N SER A 162 -13.18 -0.33 25.58
CA SER A 162 -13.95 -1.49 25.10
C SER A 162 -14.59 -1.30 23.73
N PHE A 163 -14.68 -0.07 23.20
CA PHE A 163 -15.50 0.24 22.03
C PHE A 163 -15.13 -0.56 20.77
N GLU A 164 -13.85 -0.56 20.37
CA GLU A 164 -13.40 -1.27 19.16
C GLU A 164 -13.43 -2.80 19.35
N ILE A 165 -13.10 -3.28 20.56
CA ILE A 165 -13.12 -4.72 20.88
C ILE A 165 -14.57 -5.25 20.91
N ASN A 166 -15.54 -4.45 21.38
CA ASN A 166 -16.95 -4.81 21.40
C ASN A 166 -17.51 -5.07 19.99
N LYS A 167 -16.97 -4.41 18.96
CA LYS A 167 -17.34 -4.70 17.55
C LYS A 167 -17.01 -6.14 17.15
N ILE A 168 -15.88 -6.68 17.63
CA ILE A 168 -15.47 -8.07 17.39
C ILE A 168 -16.47 -9.03 18.04
N HIS A 169 -16.80 -8.81 19.31
CA HIS A 169 -17.77 -9.65 20.03
C HIS A 169 -19.18 -9.58 19.44
N ARG A 170 -19.57 -8.41 18.94
CA ARG A 170 -20.83 -8.24 18.24
C ARG A 170 -20.85 -9.01 16.93
N ALA A 171 -19.79 -8.90 16.13
CA ALA A 171 -19.64 -9.64 14.88
C ALA A 171 -19.75 -11.15 15.12
N GLU A 172 -19.07 -11.65 16.15
CA GLU A 172 -19.18 -13.05 16.58
C GLU A 172 -20.59 -13.45 17.01
N LYS A 173 -21.23 -12.67 17.90
CA LYS A 173 -22.58 -12.96 18.40
C LYS A 173 -23.62 -13.03 17.28
N LEU A 174 -23.44 -12.20 16.24
CA LEU A 174 -24.31 -12.17 15.08
C LEU A 174 -23.93 -13.21 14.00
N GLY A 175 -22.82 -13.94 14.17
CA GLY A 175 -22.28 -14.85 13.16
C GLY A 175 -21.87 -14.14 11.87
N GLN A 176 -21.48 -12.86 11.96
CA GLN A 176 -21.13 -12.02 10.82
C GLN A 176 -19.62 -11.83 10.75
N ALA A 177 -19.03 -12.10 9.58
CA ALA A 177 -17.63 -11.79 9.34
C ALA A 177 -17.39 -10.28 9.30
N ILE A 178 -16.28 -9.82 9.89
CA ILE A 178 -15.85 -8.42 9.77
C ILE A 178 -15.48 -8.14 8.31
N ARG A 179 -16.10 -7.11 7.72
CA ARG A 179 -15.91 -6.73 6.32
C ARG A 179 -14.76 -5.74 6.16
N TRP A 180 -13.53 -6.24 6.23
CA TRP A 180 -12.33 -5.44 6.06
C TRP A 180 -12.24 -4.79 4.67
N VAL A 181 -11.71 -3.56 4.62
CA VAL A 181 -11.41 -2.87 3.37
C VAL A 181 -10.00 -3.24 2.94
N ARG A 182 -9.89 -3.97 1.82
CA ARG A 182 -8.60 -4.42 1.30
C ARG A 182 -7.77 -3.23 0.79
N ILE A 183 -6.53 -3.14 1.26
CA ILE A 183 -5.57 -2.08 0.89
C ILE A 183 -4.76 -2.51 -0.34
N HIS A 184 -4.05 -3.63 -0.24
CA HIS A 184 -3.23 -4.16 -1.32
C HIS A 184 -4.09 -5.00 -2.27
N LYS A 185 -4.40 -4.46 -3.45
CA LYS A 185 -5.15 -5.15 -4.50
C LYS A 185 -4.42 -5.07 -5.84
N LEU A 186 -3.97 -6.22 -6.33
CA LEU A 186 -3.48 -6.36 -7.70
C LEU A 186 -4.66 -6.62 -8.65
N PRO A 187 -4.52 -6.33 -9.96
CA PRO A 187 -5.53 -6.64 -10.95
C PRO A 187 -5.81 -8.15 -11.05
N ASP A 188 -7.06 -8.54 -11.34
CA ASP A 188 -7.47 -9.96 -11.33
C ASP A 188 -6.81 -10.81 -12.44
N HIS A 189 -6.27 -10.17 -13.49
CA HIS A 189 -5.49 -10.84 -14.54
C HIS A 189 -4.01 -11.04 -14.17
N SER A 190 -3.63 -10.67 -12.95
CA SER A 190 -2.29 -10.91 -12.40
C SER A 190 -2.34 -12.03 -11.37
N PHE A 191 -1.33 -12.88 -11.40
CA PHE A 191 -1.13 -13.98 -10.47
C PHE A 191 0.01 -13.63 -9.51
N PHE A 192 -0.27 -13.73 -8.21
CA PHE A 192 0.68 -13.53 -7.14
C PHE A 192 0.52 -14.64 -6.10
N SER A 193 1.64 -15.11 -5.56
CA SER A 193 1.66 -16.18 -4.55
C SER A 193 2.48 -15.76 -3.33
N HIS A 194 1.85 -15.60 -2.17
CA HIS A 194 2.60 -15.31 -0.94
C HIS A 194 3.57 -16.45 -0.60
N ALA A 195 3.17 -17.71 -0.73
CA ALA A 195 4.03 -18.86 -0.46
C ALA A 195 5.34 -18.84 -1.27
N GLN A 196 5.30 -18.39 -2.53
CA GLN A 196 6.51 -18.32 -3.35
C GLN A 196 7.48 -17.22 -2.88
N HIS A 197 6.96 -16.13 -2.33
CA HIS A 197 7.77 -14.98 -1.91
C HIS A 197 8.23 -15.11 -0.44
N VAL A 198 7.34 -15.53 0.45
CA VAL A 198 7.62 -15.67 1.88
C VAL A 198 8.39 -16.97 2.15
N ASN A 199 7.83 -18.12 1.77
CA ASN A 199 8.41 -19.42 2.16
C ASN A 199 9.57 -19.84 1.24
N VAL A 200 9.41 -19.68 -0.08
CA VAL A 200 10.48 -20.12 -1.02
C VAL A 200 11.59 -19.08 -1.15
N ALA A 201 11.25 -17.81 -1.39
CA ALA A 201 12.26 -16.77 -1.55
C ALA A 201 12.78 -16.20 -0.21
N GLY A 202 12.06 -16.41 0.90
CA GLY A 202 12.49 -15.93 2.22
C GLY A 202 12.43 -14.42 2.37
N LEU A 203 11.55 -13.74 1.63
CA LEU A 203 11.44 -12.29 1.68
C LEU A 203 10.77 -11.83 2.97
N ASP A 204 11.32 -10.77 3.56
CA ASP A 204 10.72 -10.12 4.72
C ASP A 204 9.43 -9.38 4.34
N CYS A 205 8.43 -9.43 5.23
CA CYS A 205 7.14 -8.78 5.04
C CYS A 205 7.28 -7.27 4.80
N SER A 206 8.26 -6.65 5.45
CA SER A 206 8.52 -5.21 5.42
C SER A 206 9.06 -4.73 4.08
N GLU A 207 9.68 -5.59 3.27
CA GLU A 207 10.14 -5.23 1.92
C GLU A 207 8.98 -4.91 0.98
N CYS A 208 7.81 -5.52 1.21
CA CYS A 208 6.62 -5.32 0.38
C CYS A 208 5.58 -4.41 1.04
N HIS A 209 5.43 -4.51 2.36
CA HIS A 209 4.36 -3.83 3.11
C HIS A 209 4.85 -2.64 3.95
N GLY A 210 6.17 -2.41 4.01
CA GLY A 210 6.81 -1.45 4.91
C GLY A 210 6.81 -1.92 6.37
N ALA A 211 7.29 -1.06 7.27
CA ALA A 211 7.33 -1.33 8.72
C ALA A 211 5.91 -1.29 9.32
N VAL A 212 5.14 -2.36 9.12
CA VAL A 212 3.73 -2.47 9.57
C VAL A 212 3.60 -2.45 11.10
N GLU A 213 4.64 -2.89 11.80
CA GLU A 213 4.81 -2.82 13.24
C GLU A 213 4.89 -1.39 13.79
N GLU A 214 5.11 -0.39 12.92
CA GLU A 214 5.06 1.04 13.28
C GLU A 214 3.73 1.69 12.86
N MET A 215 2.78 0.92 12.31
CA MET A 215 1.55 1.46 11.73
C MET A 215 0.31 1.25 12.64
N HIS A 216 -0.25 2.34 13.15
CA HIS A 216 -1.61 2.33 13.71
C HIS A 216 -2.68 2.08 12.63
N ILE A 217 -2.49 2.62 11.43
CA ILE A 217 -3.35 2.41 10.27
C ILE A 217 -2.46 1.98 9.13
N VAL A 218 -2.72 0.79 8.57
CA VAL A 218 -1.95 0.29 7.43
C VAL A 218 -2.18 1.20 6.23
N ARG A 219 -1.09 1.49 5.52
CA ARG A 219 -1.10 2.18 4.24
C ARG A 219 -0.35 1.36 3.21
N GLN A 220 -0.69 1.51 1.94
CA GLN A 220 0.10 0.94 0.86
C GLN A 220 1.40 1.74 0.69
N VAL A 221 2.53 1.19 1.13
CA VAL A 221 3.84 1.85 1.04
C VAL A 221 4.39 1.79 -0.37
N GLU A 222 4.40 0.59 -0.95
CA GLU A 222 4.89 0.34 -2.30
C GLU A 222 3.77 0.45 -3.34
N ASP A 223 4.10 0.92 -4.55
CA ASP A 223 3.09 1.08 -5.60
C ASP A 223 2.62 -0.26 -6.19
N LEU A 224 3.37 -1.34 -5.96
CA LEU A 224 3.14 -2.70 -6.44
C LEU A 224 2.85 -2.77 -7.94
N SER A 225 3.46 -1.86 -8.71
CA SER A 225 3.36 -1.83 -10.16
C SER A 225 4.16 -2.97 -10.79
N MET A 226 3.83 -3.33 -12.02
CA MET A 226 4.62 -4.30 -12.79
C MET A 226 6.11 -3.92 -12.87
N GLY A 227 6.40 -2.62 -13.01
CA GLY A 227 7.78 -2.12 -13.03
C GLY A 227 8.51 -2.37 -11.72
N TRP A 228 7.83 -2.14 -10.58
CA TRP A 228 8.36 -2.45 -9.25
C TRP A 228 8.64 -3.95 -9.10
N CYS A 229 7.69 -4.82 -9.46
CA CYS A 229 7.88 -6.28 -9.40
C CYS A 229 9.05 -6.76 -10.28
N ILE A 230 9.16 -6.24 -11.50
CA ILE A 230 10.24 -6.62 -12.44
C ILE A 230 11.61 -6.21 -11.92
N ASN A 231 11.72 -5.02 -11.33
CA ASN A 231 12.99 -4.55 -10.79
C ASN A 231 13.39 -5.38 -9.57
N CYS A 232 12.47 -5.64 -8.63
CA CYS A 232 12.70 -6.57 -7.52
C CYS A 232 13.17 -7.95 -8.03
N HIS A 233 12.50 -8.52 -9.04
CA HIS A 233 12.92 -9.80 -9.63
C HIS A 233 14.32 -9.79 -10.27
N ARG A 234 14.81 -8.63 -10.73
CA ARG A 234 16.15 -8.47 -11.32
C ARG A 234 17.23 -8.31 -10.27
N GLU A 235 16.90 -7.68 -9.15
CA GLU A 235 17.85 -7.17 -8.16
C GLU A 235 17.95 -8.08 -6.92
N THR A 236 16.85 -8.74 -6.55
CA THR A 236 16.78 -9.57 -5.34
C THR A 236 17.32 -10.98 -5.58
N ASN A 237 18.30 -11.36 -4.77
CA ASN A 237 18.88 -12.71 -4.77
C ASN A 237 17.95 -13.67 -4.02
N VAL A 238 17.87 -14.91 -4.48
CA VAL A 238 17.14 -15.98 -3.79
C VAL A 238 18.11 -16.90 -3.06
N PRO A 239 17.69 -17.58 -1.97
CA PRO A 239 18.53 -18.54 -1.22
C PRO A 239 18.73 -19.84 -2.02
N PHE A 240 19.41 -19.75 -3.15
CA PHE A 240 19.43 -20.79 -4.19
C PHE A 240 20.14 -22.07 -3.79
N LEU A 241 21.25 -21.95 -3.06
CA LEU A 241 22.07 -23.11 -2.66
C LEU A 241 21.51 -23.84 -1.43
N GLU A 242 20.84 -23.11 -0.55
CA GLU A 242 20.38 -23.61 0.75
C GLU A 242 18.95 -24.15 0.70
N ASN A 243 18.12 -23.66 -0.23
CA ASN A 243 16.71 -24.04 -0.30
C ASN A 243 16.48 -25.28 -1.19
N GLU A 244 15.85 -26.30 -0.61
CA GLU A 244 15.47 -27.56 -1.26
C GLU A 244 14.64 -27.37 -2.54
N TYR A 245 13.79 -26.34 -2.59
CA TYR A 245 12.96 -26.03 -3.76
C TYR A 245 13.80 -25.84 -5.03
N TYR A 246 14.98 -25.20 -4.89
CA TYR A 246 15.83 -24.87 -6.01
C TYR A 246 16.72 -26.02 -6.48
N LYS A 247 16.77 -27.16 -5.77
CA LYS A 247 17.53 -28.34 -6.21
C LYS A 247 17.09 -28.88 -7.56
N SER A 248 15.85 -28.62 -7.95
CA SER A 248 15.33 -28.98 -9.28
C SER A 248 16.07 -28.28 -10.43
N PHE A 249 16.74 -27.15 -10.18
CA PHE A 249 17.52 -26.40 -11.17
C PHE A 249 18.97 -26.92 -11.25
N TRP A 250 19.14 -28.22 -11.50
CA TRP A 250 20.43 -28.93 -11.44
C TRP A 250 21.57 -28.24 -12.21
N ALA A 251 21.33 -27.77 -13.44
CA ALA A 251 22.35 -27.13 -14.27
C ALA A 251 22.83 -25.80 -13.70
N LEU A 252 21.93 -25.01 -13.12
CA LEU A 252 22.27 -23.75 -12.44
C LEU A 252 22.98 -24.02 -11.12
N HIS A 253 22.64 -25.10 -10.43
CA HIS A 253 23.28 -25.51 -9.19
C HIS A 253 24.73 -25.97 -9.40
N GLU A 254 25.01 -26.69 -10.49
CA GLU A 254 26.38 -27.00 -10.91
C GLU A 254 27.18 -25.73 -11.25
N GLN A 255 26.59 -24.79 -12.00
CA GLN A 255 27.25 -23.52 -12.32
C GLN A 255 27.53 -22.67 -11.07
N ALA A 256 26.59 -22.61 -10.13
CA ALA A 256 26.77 -21.89 -8.87
C ALA A 256 27.86 -22.54 -8.01
N LYS A 257 27.88 -23.88 -7.90
CA LYS A 257 28.95 -24.62 -7.19
C LYS A 257 30.33 -24.46 -7.83
N ALA A 258 30.38 -24.38 -9.15
CA ALA A 258 31.61 -24.14 -9.90
C ALA A 258 32.13 -22.70 -9.79
N GLY A 259 31.42 -21.79 -9.10
CA GLY A 259 31.78 -20.39 -8.98
C GLY A 259 31.58 -19.59 -10.27
N ALA A 260 30.82 -20.12 -11.23
CA ALA A 260 30.51 -19.41 -12.47
C ALA A 260 29.38 -18.38 -12.30
N VAL A 261 28.64 -18.45 -11.19
CA VAL A 261 27.55 -17.55 -10.84
C VAL A 261 27.57 -17.28 -9.34
N ASP A 262 27.88 -16.04 -8.96
CA ASP A 262 27.96 -15.62 -7.55
C ASP A 262 26.58 -15.46 -6.89
N SER A 263 25.57 -15.05 -7.67
CA SER A 263 24.21 -14.86 -7.16
C SER A 263 23.15 -15.15 -8.22
N ILE A 264 21.99 -15.65 -7.76
CA ILE A 264 20.86 -16.01 -8.61
C ILE A 264 19.65 -15.21 -8.17
N THR A 265 19.06 -14.49 -9.11
CA THR A 265 17.84 -13.71 -8.90
C THR A 265 16.64 -14.40 -9.52
N ALA A 266 15.43 -14.00 -9.12
CA ALA A 266 14.20 -14.55 -9.68
C ALA A 266 14.14 -14.41 -11.22
N SER A 267 14.74 -13.35 -11.77
CA SER A 267 14.84 -13.15 -13.22
C SER A 267 15.61 -14.28 -13.94
N ARG A 268 16.71 -14.77 -13.35
CA ARG A 268 17.50 -15.89 -13.90
C ARG A 268 16.75 -17.22 -13.84
N LEU A 269 15.81 -17.34 -12.92
CA LEU A 269 14.93 -18.50 -12.76
C LEU A 269 13.67 -18.42 -13.65
N GLY A 270 13.57 -17.40 -14.51
CA GLY A 270 12.44 -17.20 -15.41
C GLY A 270 11.24 -16.50 -14.78
N GLY A 271 11.42 -15.84 -13.63
CA GLY A 271 10.41 -15.01 -12.96
C GLY A 271 9.98 -13.75 -13.74
N LEU A 272 10.50 -13.54 -14.95
CA LEU A 272 10.09 -12.45 -15.85
C LEU A 272 9.25 -12.93 -17.05
N LYS A 273 8.87 -14.22 -17.09
CA LYS A 273 8.02 -14.75 -18.17
C LYS A 273 6.58 -14.32 -17.96
N CYS A 274 5.92 -13.82 -19.02
CA CYS A 274 4.53 -13.33 -18.94
C CYS A 274 3.58 -14.34 -18.29
N MET A 275 3.63 -15.61 -18.72
CA MET A 275 2.78 -16.70 -18.22
C MET A 275 2.98 -17.07 -16.73
N LYS A 276 4.01 -16.53 -16.08
CA LYS A 276 4.25 -16.76 -14.64
C LYS A 276 3.50 -15.76 -13.76
N CYS A 277 3.13 -14.61 -14.32
CA CYS A 277 2.49 -13.51 -13.59
C CYS A 277 1.13 -13.13 -14.19
N HIS A 278 0.83 -13.55 -15.42
CA HIS A 278 -0.40 -13.27 -16.14
C HIS A 278 -0.94 -14.55 -16.76
N TYR A 279 -2.26 -14.72 -16.69
CA TYR A 279 -2.98 -15.80 -17.37
C TYR A 279 -3.19 -15.48 -18.86
#